data_AF-A0A952BBL2-F1
#
_entry.id   AF-A0A952BBL2-F1
#
_cell.length_a   1.000
_cell.length_b   1.000
_cell.length_c   1.000
_cell.angle_alpha   90.00
_cell.angle_beta   90.00
_cell.angle_gamma   90.00
#
_symmetry.space_group_name_H-M   'P 1'
#
loop_
_entity.id
_entity.type
_entity.pdbx_description
1 polymer ?
#
loop_
_entity_poly.entity_id
_entity_poly.type
_entity_poly.pdbx_seq_one_letter_code
_entity_poly.pdbx_strand_id
1 'polypeptide(L)' 'MFKAKTDGDKNVFKVKEVDETPEGFTETNEYFIDSSGFGGDDEPALTPDQFLKKVKAGKYYAITGQGQFQVFVGEYEKIT' A
#
# COMPACT_ATOMS: atom_id res chain seq x y z
N MET A 1 -3.42 0.77 9.83
CA MET A 1 -3.31 1.80 8.77
C MET A 1 -2.33 2.91 9.14
N PHE A 2 -1.73 3.55 8.14
CA PHE A 2 -0.89 4.74 8.27
C PHE A 2 -1.36 5.82 7.28
N LYS A 3 -1.41 7.07 7.74
CA LYS A 3 -1.72 8.21 6.89
C LYS A 3 -0.45 8.75 6.28
N ALA A 4 -0.32 8.73 4.95
CA ALA A 4 0.82 9.32 4.26
C ALA A 4 0.84 10.84 4.48
N LYS A 5 2.00 11.37 4.90
CA LYS A 5 2.17 12.81 5.18
C LYS A 5 2.62 13.57 3.94
N THR A 6 3.29 12.89 3.01
CA THR A 6 3.78 13.43 1.74
C THR A 6 3.53 12.42 0.62
N ASP A 7 3.54 12.89 -0.63
CA ASP A 7 3.59 11.99 -1.78
C ASP A 7 4.88 11.13 -1.68
N GLY A 8 4.76 9.82 -1.95
CA GLY A 8 5.88 8.89 -1.80
C GLY A 8 6.37 8.68 -0.36
N ASP A 9 5.52 8.87 0.66
CA ASP A 9 5.91 8.65 2.07
C ASP A 9 6.31 7.18 2.32
N LYS A 10 7.62 6.94 2.48
CA LYS A 10 8.19 5.60 2.67
C LYS A 10 7.72 4.88 3.93
N ASN A 11 7.09 5.58 4.88
CA ASN A 11 6.59 4.94 6.10
C ASN A 11 5.35 4.06 5.84
N VAL A 12 4.74 4.12 4.64
CA VAL A 12 3.70 3.17 4.22
C VAL A 12 4.17 1.72 4.22
N PHE A 13 5.48 1.45 4.14
CA PHE A 13 6.03 0.09 4.24
C PHE A 13 6.16 -0.42 5.67
N LYS A 14 5.97 0.43 6.68
CA LYS A 14 6.05 0.05 8.10
C LYS A 14 4.68 -0.25 8.70
N VAL A 15 3.64 -0.27 7.87
CA VAL A 15 2.28 -0.51 8.31
C VAL A 15 2.09 -1.96 8.71
N LYS A 16 1.14 -2.18 9.63
CA LYS A 16 0.70 -3.53 9.98
C LYS A 16 -0.34 -4.02 8.98
N GLU A 17 -0.45 -5.33 8.89
CA GLU A 17 -1.55 -6.04 8.24
C GLU A 17 -2.87 -5.75 8.95
N VAL A 18 -3.95 -5.70 8.16
CA VAL A 18 -5.33 -5.59 8.63
C VAL A 18 -6.15 -6.69 7.95
N ASP A 19 -6.95 -7.43 8.71
CA ASP A 19 -7.79 -8.51 8.19
C ASP A 19 -9.06 -7.99 7.50
N GLU A 20 -9.52 -6.79 7.88
CA GLU A 20 -10.73 -6.16 7.35
C GLU A 20 -10.56 -4.64 7.23
N THR A 21 -11.32 -4.04 6.30
CA THR A 21 -11.38 -2.58 6.14
C THR A 21 -11.92 -1.94 7.42
N PRO A 22 -11.15 -1.08 8.10
CA PRO A 22 -11.58 -0.53 9.38
C PRO A 22 -12.83 0.35 9.26
N GLU A 23 -13.69 0.32 10.28
CA GLU A 23 -14.90 1.15 10.33
C GLU A 23 -14.59 2.64 10.12
N GLY A 24 -15.41 3.31 9.30
CA GLY A 24 -15.23 4.71 8.92
C GLY A 24 -14.19 4.93 7.81
N PHE A 25 -13.72 3.86 7.16
CA PHE A 25 -12.87 3.93 5.97
C PHE A 25 -13.50 3.20 4.79
N THR A 26 -13.18 3.67 3.59
CA THR A 26 -13.51 2.99 2.34
C THR A 26 -12.21 2.67 1.62
N GLU A 27 -12.07 1.42 1.18
CA GLU A 27 -10.97 1.04 0.30
C GLU A 27 -11.22 1.62 -1.09
N THR A 28 -10.24 2.37 -1.58
CA THR A 28 -10.30 3.06 -2.86
C THR A 28 -9.44 2.39 -3.92
N ASN A 29 -8.42 1.63 -3.51
CA ASN A 29 -7.56 0.88 -4.40
C ASN A 29 -6.78 -0.21 -3.65
N GLU A 30 -6.28 -1.21 -4.37
CA GLU A 30 -5.35 -2.20 -3.84
C GLU A 30 -4.11 -2.27 -4.75
N TYR A 31 -2.93 -2.32 -4.13
CA TYR A 31 -1.65 -2.42 -4.83
C TYR A 31 -1.02 -3.78 -4.57
N PHE A 32 -0.58 -4.43 -5.64
CA PHE A 32 0.21 -5.65 -5.59
C PHE A 32 1.69 -5.31 -5.80
N ILE A 33 2.53 -5.61 -4.81
CA ILE A 33 3.91 -5.14 -4.71
C ILE A 33 4.85 -6.34 -4.58
N ASP A 34 5.91 -6.39 -5.39
CA ASP A 34 7.04 -7.29 -5.18
C ASP A 34 7.88 -6.79 -4.00
N SER A 35 7.92 -7.58 -2.93
CA SER A 35 8.74 -7.27 -1.74
C SER A 35 10.14 -7.89 -1.81
N SER A 36 10.40 -8.74 -2.81
CA SER A 36 11.69 -9.39 -2.99
C SER A 36 12.76 -8.44 -3.53
N GLY A 37 12.35 -7.42 -4.30
CA GLY A 37 13.25 -6.46 -4.94
C GLY A 37 13.92 -7.02 -6.20
N PHE A 38 13.51 -8.20 -6.65
CA PHE A 38 13.95 -8.80 -7.92
C PHE A 38 13.00 -8.49 -9.07
N GLY A 39 11.84 -7.90 -8.79
CA GLY A 39 10.85 -7.59 -9.80
C GLY A 39 11.23 -6.46 -10.75
N GLY A 40 10.62 -6.46 -11.94
CA GLY A 40 10.90 -5.53 -13.03
C GLY A 40 9.73 -4.60 -13.38
N ASP A 41 10.00 -3.55 -14.15
CA ASP A 41 8.98 -2.58 -14.53
C ASP A 41 7.87 -3.16 -15.44
N ASP A 42 8.15 -4.26 -16.14
CA ASP A 42 7.23 -4.96 -17.03
C ASP A 42 6.46 -6.12 -16.34
N GLU A 43 6.62 -6.27 -15.02
CA GLU A 43 5.94 -7.30 -14.25
C GLU A 43 4.59 -6.82 -13.69
N PRO A 44 3.64 -7.74 -13.43
CA PRO A 44 2.34 -7.37 -12.85
C PRO A 44 2.46 -6.84 -11.42
N ALA A 45 3.49 -7.23 -10.69
CA ALA A 45 3.77 -6.73 -9.34
C ALA A 45 4.55 -5.42 -9.44
N LEU A 46 4.10 -4.40 -8.72
CA LEU A 46 4.82 -3.13 -8.65
C LEU A 46 6.14 -3.32 -7.93
N THR A 47 7.19 -2.70 -8.44
CA THR A 47 8.41 -2.51 -7.64
C THR A 47 8.12 -1.53 -6.50
N PRO A 48 8.91 -1.55 -5.40
CA PRO A 48 8.73 -0.60 -4.30
C PRO A 48 8.76 0.87 -4.76
N ASP A 49 9.61 1.22 -5.72
CA ASP A 49 9.70 2.58 -6.26
C ASP A 49 8.48 2.94 -7.12
N GLN A 50 7.94 2.01 -7.89
CA GLN A 50 6.69 2.22 -8.63
C GLN A 50 5.51 2.43 -7.70
N PHE A 51 5.44 1.67 -6.59
CA PHE A 51 4.42 1.88 -5.58
C PHE A 51 4.56 3.24 -4.88
N LEU A 52 5.77 3.64 -4.48
CA LEU A 52 5.99 4.96 -3.88
C LEU A 52 5.55 6.12 -4.78
N LYS A 53 5.69 6.00 -6.11
CA LYS A 53 5.17 7.02 -7.05
C LYS A 53 3.63 7.14 -7.02
N LYS A 54 2.93 6.10 -6.56
CA LYS A 54 1.46 6.07 -6.43
C LYS A 54 0.98 6.51 -5.06
N VAL A 55 1.84 6.52 -4.04
CA VAL A 55 1.50 6.99 -2.69
C VAL A 55 1.21 8.48 -2.70
N LYS A 56 0.04 8.86 -2.17
CA LYS A 56 -0.44 10.25 -2.10
C LYS A 56 -0.62 10.72 -0.67
N ALA A 57 -0.19 11.96 -0.42
CA ALA A 57 -0.40 12.60 0.86
C ALA A 57 -1.90 12.66 1.22
N GLY A 58 -2.24 12.42 2.48
CA GLY A 58 -3.61 12.47 2.97
C GLY A 58 -4.38 11.14 2.88
N LYS A 59 -3.94 10.20 2.04
CA LYS A 59 -4.47 8.84 1.95
C LYS A 59 -3.96 7.95 3.09
N TYR A 60 -4.70 6.87 3.36
CA TYR A 60 -4.35 5.88 4.36
C TYR A 60 -3.93 4.57 3.69
N TYR A 61 -2.91 3.90 4.22
CA TYR A 61 -2.38 2.66 3.67
C TYR A 61 -2.29 1.57 4.74
N ALA A 62 -2.57 0.33 4.39
CA ALA A 62 -2.36 -0.85 5.23
C ALA A 62 -2.05 -2.07 4.37
N ILE A 63 -1.33 -3.05 4.94
CA ILE A 63 -1.14 -4.34 4.28
C ILE A 63 -2.47 -5.10 4.40
N THR A 64 -2.99 -5.60 3.27
CA THR A 64 -4.22 -6.42 3.20
C THR A 64 -3.91 -7.90 3.03
N GLY A 65 -2.65 -8.22 2.71
CA GLY A 65 -2.15 -9.59 2.68
C GLY A 65 -0.66 -9.63 2.41
N GLN A 66 0.03 -10.62 2.97
CA GLN A 66 1.47 -10.79 2.81
C GLN A 66 1.84 -12.22 2.44
N GLY A 67 2.53 -12.38 1.31
CA GLY A 67 3.21 -13.61 0.89
C GLY A 67 4.72 -13.56 1.11
N GLN A 68 5.41 -14.64 0.74
CA GLN A 68 6.88 -14.75 0.92
C GLN A 68 7.67 -13.69 0.13
N PHE A 69 7.17 -13.28 -1.05
CA PHE A 69 7.84 -12.35 -1.96
C PHE A 69 6.93 -11.23 -2.45
N GLN A 70 5.69 -11.19 -1.97
CA GLN A 70 4.63 -10.34 -2.53
C GLN A 70 3.81 -9.76 -1.39
N VAL A 71 3.37 -8.51 -1.52
CA VAL A 71 2.55 -7.83 -0.52
C VAL A 71 1.40 -7.12 -1.22
N PHE A 72 0.21 -7.22 -0.65
CA PHE A 72 -0.96 -6.44 -1.02
C PHE A 72 -1.10 -5.26 -0.06
N VAL A 73 -1.25 -4.06 -0.61
CA VAL A 73 -1.42 -2.83 0.17
C VAL A 73 -2.69 -2.13 -0.29
N GLY A 74 -3.66 -2.03 0.61
CA GLY A 74 -4.88 -1.25 0.40
C GLY A 74 -4.63 0.25 0.60
N GLU A 75 -5.26 1.07 -0.25
CA GLU A 75 -5.41 2.51 -0.10
C GLU A 75 -6.82 2.85 0.37
N TYR A 76 -6.91 3.65 1.43
CA TYR A 76 -8.16 3.99 2.09
C TYR A 76 -8.37 5.50 2.17
N GLU A 77 -9.64 5.87 2.12
CA GLU A 77 -10.14 7.20 2.47
C GLU A 77 -11.07 7.13 3.68
N LYS A 78 -11.08 8.18 4.49
CA LYS A 78 -11.99 8.27 5.63
C LYS A 78 -13.38 8.68 5.13
N ILE A 79 -14.40 7.90 5.46
CA ILE A 79 -15.79 8.24 5.21
C ILE A 79 -16.16 9.39 6.17
N THR A 80 -16.64 10.50 5.62
CA THR A 80 -17.07 11.68 6.39
C THR A 80 -18.53 11.56 6.80
#